data_AF-A0A0J8Y9Z9-F1
#
_entry.id   AF-A0A0J8Y9Z9-F1
#
_cell.length_a   1.000
_cell.length_b   1.000
_cell.length_c   1.000
_cell.angle_alpha   90.00
_cell.angle_beta   90.00
_cell.angle_gamma   90.00
#
_symmetry.space_group_name_H-M   'P 1'
#
loop_
_entity.id
_entity.type
_entity.pdbx_description
1 polymer ?
#
loop_
_entity_poly.entity_id
_entity_poly.type
_entity_poly.pdbx_seq_one_letter_code
_entity_poly.pdbx_strand_id
1 'polypeptide(L)'
;ISHRGYWLNPTEKNSMIAFKRSFSQGYGTETDIRDCCGDLVISHDLPSKEAMRFEDFLELFVRYDHRLPLALNIKSDGLAKYIKEFLKFYKVDNYF
;
A
#
# COMPACT_ATOMS: atom_id res chain seq x y z
N ILE A 1 11.50 7.32 0.51
CA ILE A 1 10.18 6.69 0.75
C ILE A 1 9.80 6.84 2.21
N SER A 2 8.52 7.03 2.51
CA SER A 2 8.00 7.00 3.89
C SER A 2 7.74 5.56 4.34
N HIS A 3 8.14 5.18 5.55
CA HIS A 3 7.89 3.85 6.10
C HIS A 3 6.46 3.76 6.67
N ARG A 4 5.61 2.96 6.03
CA ARG A 4 4.16 2.81 6.33
C ARG A 4 3.36 4.11 6.24
N GLY A 5 3.71 4.94 5.26
CA GLY A 5 3.13 6.28 5.05
C GLY A 5 3.76 7.37 5.95
N TYR A 6 3.37 8.62 5.72
CA TYR A 6 3.79 9.75 6.54
C TYR A 6 2.79 9.97 7.68
N TRP A 7 2.99 9.20 8.74
CA TRP A 7 2.22 9.29 9.98
C TRP A 7 2.86 10.30 10.96
N LEU A 8 2.00 10.97 11.73
CA LEU A 8 2.39 11.84 12.85
C LEU A 8 2.17 11.12 14.19
N ASN A 9 1.24 10.17 14.22
CA ASN A 9 0.98 9.30 15.36
C ASN A 9 1.14 7.83 14.95
N PRO A 10 1.65 6.94 15.81
CA PRO A 10 1.83 5.53 15.48
C PRO A 10 0.57 4.80 15.00
N THR A 11 -0.61 5.26 15.43
CA THR A 11 -1.92 4.71 15.02
C THR A 11 -2.29 5.01 13.57
N GLU A 12 -1.61 5.95 12.92
CA GLU A 12 -1.84 6.29 11.52
C GLU A 12 -0.97 5.46 10.56
N LYS A 13 -0.07 4.61 11.06
CA LYS A 13 0.73 3.72 10.20
C LYS A 13 -0.19 2.89 9.31
N ASN A 14 0.18 2.75 8.04
CA ASN A 14 -0.59 1.96 7.07
C ASN A 14 -2.04 2.45 6.89
N SER A 15 -2.30 3.74 7.12
CA SER A 15 -3.64 4.34 7.00
C SER A 15 -3.75 5.32 5.83
N MET A 16 -4.99 5.64 5.47
CA MET A 16 -5.33 6.54 4.36
C MET A 16 -4.71 7.92 4.54
N ILE A 17 -4.69 8.42 5.77
CA ILE A 17 -4.16 9.76 6.04
C ILE A 17 -2.64 9.80 5.94
N ALA A 18 -1.93 8.75 6.36
CA ALA A 18 -0.49 8.67 6.25
C ALA A 18 -0.04 8.58 4.79
N PHE A 19 -0.71 7.76 3.98
CA PHE A 19 -0.40 7.64 2.54
C PHE A 19 -0.72 8.93 1.78
N LYS A 20 -1.86 9.57 2.05
CA LYS A 20 -2.21 10.89 1.47
C LYS A 20 -1.12 11.92 1.71
N ARG A 21 -0.60 11.99 2.93
CA ARG A 21 0.49 12.92 3.29
C ARG A 21 1.80 12.58 2.59
N SER A 22 2.14 11.30 2.41
CA SER A 22 3.33 10.90 1.65
C SER A 22 3.24 11.37 0.20
N PHE A 23 2.16 10.98 -0.48
CA PHE A 23 2.02 11.21 -1.91
C PHE A 23 1.82 12.69 -2.24
N SER A 24 1.10 13.44 -1.39
CA SER A 24 0.94 14.89 -1.58
C SER A 24 2.23 15.69 -1.43
N GLN A 25 3.22 15.12 -0.75
CA GLN A 25 4.56 15.71 -0.55
C GLN A 25 5.59 15.16 -1.54
N GLY A 26 5.17 14.37 -2.54
CA GLY A 26 6.09 13.79 -3.53
C GLY A 26 6.95 12.65 -3.00
N TYR A 27 6.54 11.99 -1.93
CA TYR A 27 7.21 10.80 -1.41
C TYR A 27 6.47 9.53 -1.80
N GLY A 28 7.19 8.59 -2.42
CA GLY A 28 6.78 7.19 -2.44
C GLY A 28 6.72 6.59 -1.04
N THR A 29 6.13 5.40 -0.87
CA THR A 29 5.98 4.75 0.43
C THR A 29 6.40 3.30 0.42
N GLU A 30 6.87 2.83 1.57
CA GLU A 30 6.87 1.43 1.91
C GLU A 30 5.53 1.08 2.60
N THR A 31 5.05 -0.15 2.39
CA THR A 31 3.93 -0.73 3.14
C THR A 31 3.97 -2.27 3.12
N ASP A 32 3.13 -2.90 3.93
CA ASP A 32 3.06 -4.34 4.12
C ASP A 32 1.73 -4.90 3.56
N ILE A 33 1.80 -5.90 2.68
CA ILE A 33 0.63 -6.54 2.05
C ILE A 33 0.42 -7.93 2.64
N ARG A 34 -0.83 -8.22 3.02
CA ARG A 34 -1.30 -9.53 3.53
C ARG A 34 -2.58 -9.94 2.81
N ASP A 35 -2.94 -11.21 2.95
CA ASP A 35 -4.27 -11.72 2.65
C ASP A 35 -5.19 -11.62 3.89
N CYS A 36 -6.45 -11.31 3.67
CA CYS A 36 -7.49 -11.39 4.70
C CYS A 36 -8.83 -11.73 4.04
N CYS A 37 -9.46 -12.83 4.46
CA CYS A 37 -10.77 -13.26 3.97
C CYS A 37 -10.91 -13.35 2.43
N GLY A 38 -9.82 -13.65 1.71
CA GLY A 38 -9.81 -13.75 0.25
C GLY A 38 -9.41 -12.46 -0.49
N ASP A 39 -9.18 -11.36 0.24
CA ASP A 39 -8.74 -10.08 -0.31
C ASP A 39 -7.28 -9.77 0.04
N LEU A 40 -6.66 -8.87 -0.74
CA LEU A 40 -5.39 -8.25 -0.40
C LEU A 40 -5.63 -7.00 0.46
N VAL A 41 -4.93 -6.92 1.59
CA VAL A 41 -5.05 -5.81 2.54
C VAL A 41 -3.68 -5.27 2.94
N ILE A 42 -3.66 -4.03 3.40
CA ILE A 42 -2.50 -3.35 3.94
C ILE A 42 -2.45 -3.59 5.45
N SER A 43 -1.47 -4.38 5.92
CA SER A 43 -1.28 -4.66 7.35
C SER A 43 0.11 -5.22 7.65
N HIS A 44 0.74 -4.70 8.70
CA HIS A 44 2.00 -5.25 9.20
C HIS A 44 1.79 -6.49 10.07
N ASP A 45 0.88 -6.38 11.04
CA ASP A 45 0.52 -7.44 11.97
C ASP A 45 -0.62 -8.29 11.38
N LEU A 46 -1.15 -9.23 12.17
CA LEU A 46 -2.30 -10.03 11.76
C LEU A 46 -3.44 -9.10 11.32
N PRO A 47 -3.95 -9.24 10.08
CA PRO A 47 -4.95 -8.34 9.55
C PRO A 47 -6.29 -8.63 10.19
N SER A 48 -7.09 -7.58 10.35
CA SER A 48 -8.50 -7.67 10.69
C SER A 48 -9.37 -7.26 9.49
N LYS A 49 -10.69 -7.42 9.60
CA LYS A 49 -11.62 -7.06 8.52
C LYS A 49 -11.68 -5.55 8.26
N GLU A 50 -11.18 -4.76 9.20
CA GLU A 50 -11.10 -3.30 9.15
C GLU A 50 -9.81 -2.80 8.48
N ALA A 51 -8.88 -3.70 8.12
CA ALA A 51 -7.67 -3.33 7.41
C ALA A 51 -8.00 -2.71 6.05
N MET A 52 -7.23 -1.70 5.65
CA MET A 52 -7.39 -1.05 4.35
C MET A 52 -7.16 -2.07 3.23
N ARG A 53 -8.02 -2.08 2.20
CA ARG A 53 -7.81 -2.93 1.03
C ARG A 53 -6.64 -2.41 0.20
N PHE A 54 -5.86 -3.30 -0.38
CA PHE A 54 -4.76 -2.93 -1.28
C PHE A 54 -5.26 -2.13 -2.50
N GLU A 55 -6.48 -2.42 -2.96
CA GLU A 55 -7.14 -1.67 -4.01
C GLU A 55 -7.35 -0.20 -3.63
N ASP A 56 -7.89 0.08 -2.43
CA ASP A 56 -8.10 1.46 -1.95
C ASP A 56 -6.79 2.25 -1.86
N PHE A 57 -5.69 1.55 -1.50
CA PHE A 57 -4.35 2.11 -1.49
C PHE A 57 -3.86 2.47 -2.90
N LEU A 58 -4.05 1.60 -3.89
CA LEU A 58 -3.66 1.88 -5.27
C LEU A 58 -4.53 2.98 -5.90
N GLU A 59 -5.84 2.96 -5.67
CA GLU A 59 -6.75 4.03 -6.09
C GLU A 59 -6.35 5.40 -5.53
N LEU A 60 -5.83 5.42 -4.30
CA LEU A 60 -5.25 6.63 -3.74
C LEU A 60 -3.95 7.02 -4.47
N PHE A 61 -3.03 6.08 -4.62
CA PHE A 61 -1.71 6.31 -5.22
C PHE A 61 -1.80 6.91 -6.62
N VAL A 62 -2.65 6.36 -7.49
CA VAL A 62 -2.78 6.80 -8.89
C VAL A 62 -3.38 8.20 -9.06
N ARG A 63 -3.92 8.81 -7.98
CA ARG A 63 -4.35 10.23 -7.98
C ARG A 63 -3.18 11.20 -7.87
N TYR A 64 -1.98 10.71 -7.56
CA TYR A 64 -0.74 11.47 -7.42
C TYR A 64 0.27 11.05 -8.50
N ASP A 65 1.54 11.42 -8.33
CA ASP A 65 2.59 11.07 -9.28
C ASP A 65 2.86 9.56 -9.26
N HIS A 66 2.38 8.86 -10.28
CA HIS A 66 2.56 7.42 -10.50
C HIS A 66 4.02 6.96 -10.65
N ARG A 67 4.98 7.89 -10.77
CA ARG A 67 6.42 7.58 -10.79
C ARG A 67 7.02 7.47 -9.40
N LEU A 68 6.27 7.77 -8.35
CA LEU A 68 6.77 7.63 -6.98
C LEU A 68 7.02 6.14 -6.66
N PRO A 69 8.14 5.80 -6.00
CA PRO A 69 8.47 4.41 -5.74
C PRO A 69 7.58 3.79 -4.66
N LEU A 70 7.05 2.59 -4.90
CA LEU A 70 6.36 1.77 -3.91
C LEU A 70 7.23 0.59 -3.49
N ALA A 71 7.60 0.52 -2.22
CA ALA A 71 8.26 -0.65 -1.66
C ALA A 71 7.20 -1.57 -1.03
N LEU A 72 6.90 -2.70 -1.66
CA LEU A 72 5.75 -3.53 -1.33
C LEU A 72 6.18 -4.81 -0.63
N ASN A 73 6.14 -4.81 0.70
CA ASN A 73 6.52 -5.97 1.50
C ASN A 73 5.41 -7.02 1.49
N ILE A 74 5.62 -8.12 0.76
CA ILE A 74 4.69 -9.27 0.75
C ILE A 74 4.92 -10.10 2.02
N LYS A 75 3.90 -10.20 2.89
CA LYS A 75 4.01 -10.87 4.19
C LYS A 75 3.42 -12.29 4.24
N SER A 76 2.71 -12.70 3.20
CA SER A 76 2.21 -14.06 3.03
C SER A 76 2.66 -14.62 1.68
N ASP A 77 2.96 -15.92 1.64
CA ASP A 77 3.36 -16.59 0.41
C ASP A 77 2.20 -16.66 -0.62
N GLY A 78 2.53 -16.76 -1.90
CA GLY A 78 1.54 -16.93 -2.98
C GLY A 78 0.82 -15.64 -3.42
N LEU A 79 1.00 -14.51 -2.72
CA LEU A 79 0.29 -13.27 -3.05
C LEU A 79 0.81 -12.55 -4.30
N ALA A 80 2.05 -12.85 -4.73
CA ALA A 80 2.72 -12.12 -5.79
C ALA A 80 1.94 -12.08 -7.12
N LYS A 81 1.21 -13.15 -7.47
CA LYS A 81 0.37 -13.18 -8.69
C LYS A 81 -0.75 -12.14 -8.61
N TYR A 82 -1.50 -12.15 -7.50
CA TYR A 82 -2.63 -11.25 -7.30
C TYR A 82 -2.18 -9.79 -7.24
N ILE A 83 -1.09 -9.51 -6.51
CA ILE A 83 -0.50 -8.17 -6.43
C ILE A 83 -0.12 -7.66 -7.83
N LYS A 84 0.53 -8.50 -8.66
CA LYS A 84 0.89 -8.14 -10.04
C LYS A 84 -0.31 -7.81 -10.92
N GLU A 85 -1.43 -8.52 -10.75
CA GLU A 85 -2.67 -8.23 -11.50
C GLU A 85 -3.19 -6.82 -11.16
N PHE A 86 -3.22 -6.46 -9.88
CA PHE A 86 -3.57 -5.12 -9.42
C PHE A 86 -2.59 -4.05 -9.94
N LEU A 87 -1.28 -4.24 -9.78
CA LEU A 87 -0.27 -3.28 -10.23
C LEU A 87 -0.36 -3.04 -11.75
N LYS A 88 -0.58 -4.11 -12.54
CA LYS A 88 -0.80 -4.02 -13.98
C LYS A 88 -2.08 -3.25 -14.32
N PHE A 89 -3.18 -3.52 -13.63
CA PHE A 89 -4.46 -2.83 -13.85
C PHE A 89 -4.33 -1.32 -13.58
N TYR A 90 -3.68 -0.95 -12.47
CA TYR A 90 -3.44 0.44 -12.07
C TYR A 90 -2.25 1.10 -12.76
N LYS A 91 -1.53 0.39 -13.65
CA LYS A 91 -0.34 0.88 -14.39
C LYS A 91 0.75 1.44 -13.45
N VAL A 92 1.02 0.70 -12.38
CA VAL A 92 2.09 1.03 -11.43
C VAL A 92 3.36 0.28 -11.83
N ASP A 93 4.36 1.03 -12.26
CA ASP A 93 5.60 0.46 -12.83
C ASP A 93 6.84 0.66 -11.94
N ASN A 94 6.82 1.65 -11.02
CA ASN A 94 7.92 1.90 -10.09
C ASN A 94 7.66 1.25 -8.72
N TYR A 95 7.78 -0.07 -8.66
CA TYR A 95 7.66 -0.84 -7.42
C TYR A 95 8.79 -1.85 -7.27
N PHE A 96 9.11 -2.21 -6.02
CA PHE A 96 10.07 -3.26 -5.69
C PHE A 96 9.68 -4.00 -4.41
#